data_AF-A0A0U2MUV9-F1
#
_entry.id   AF-A0A0U2MUV9-F1
#
_cell.length_a   1.000
_cell.length_b   1.000
_cell.length_c   1.000
_cell.angle_alpha   90.00
_cell.angle_beta   90.00
_cell.angle_gamma   90.00
#
_symmetry.space_group_name_H-M   'P 1'
#
loop_
_entity.id
_entity.type
_entity.pdbx_description
1 polymer ?
#
loop_
_entity_poly.entity_id
_entity_poly.type
_entity_poly.pdbx_seq_one_letter_code
_entity_poly.pdbx_strand_id
1 'polypeptide(L)'
;MITNNVMKKIIKNVNNKSNEEKVSVSVKELQEAFNISIEKLYGCLILSDKKTAISKEQFNQAVLSYGDKTGYEASINERRIIDFFDIPLTVSEQYKIGRLYVQCLNNRISLMTNNKLVYLFDFNDDILTVRFHQLRKGEGVFFGDDLHQFIEPVGVLMSDELSPNIIENKEVD
;
A
#
# COMPACT_ATOMS: atom_id res chain seq x y z
N MET A 1 -12.66 2.20 0.05
CA MET A 1 -11.78 2.20 -1.13
C MET A 1 -12.55 2.73 -2.31
N ILE A 2 -12.07 3.80 -2.93
CA ILE A 2 -12.56 4.36 -4.18
C ILE A 2 -11.87 3.61 -5.32
N THR A 3 -12.59 3.21 -6.37
CA THR A 3 -12.03 2.38 -7.44
C THR A 3 -12.59 2.73 -8.80
N ASN A 4 -11.83 2.43 -9.85
CA ASN A 4 -12.39 2.42 -11.19
C ASN A 4 -13.21 1.14 -11.46
N ASN A 5 -13.90 1.12 -12.61
CA ASN A 5 -14.81 0.01 -12.96
C ASN A 5 -14.10 -1.34 -13.11
N VAL A 6 -12.82 -1.34 -13.51
CA VAL A 6 -12.06 -2.57 -13.72
C VAL A 6 -11.62 -3.17 -12.39
N MET A 7 -11.08 -2.36 -11.47
CA MET A 7 -10.75 -2.79 -10.10
C MET A 7 -11.99 -3.26 -9.35
N LYS A 8 -13.15 -2.62 -9.55
CA LYS A 8 -14.43 -3.08 -8.96
C LYS A 8 -14.80 -4.51 -9.36
N LYS A 9 -14.49 -4.93 -10.59
CA LYS A 9 -14.71 -6.32 -11.05
C LYS A 9 -13.79 -7.29 -10.33
N ILE A 10 -12.52 -6.95 -10.14
CA ILE A 10 -11.56 -7.76 -9.38
C ILE A 10 -12.07 -8.00 -7.95
N ILE A 11 -12.45 -6.93 -7.26
CA ILE A 11 -12.96 -7.02 -5.87
C ILE A 11 -14.21 -7.88 -5.79
N LYS A 12 -15.14 -7.72 -6.74
CA LYS A 12 -16.35 -8.54 -6.79
C LYS A 12 -16.01 -10.02 -6.99
N ASN A 13 -15.07 -10.33 -7.88
CA ASN A 13 -14.62 -11.70 -8.11
C ASN A 13 -13.97 -12.30 -6.87
N VAL A 14 -13.12 -11.52 -6.18
CA VAL A 14 -12.49 -11.92 -4.90
C VAL A 14 -13.55 -12.23 -3.84
N ASN A 15 -14.56 -11.38 -3.70
CA ASN A 15 -15.62 -11.56 -2.68
C ASN A 15 -16.61 -12.69 -3.02
N ASN A 16 -16.78 -13.02 -4.30
CA ASN A 16 -17.66 -14.09 -4.75
C ASN A 16 -17.04 -15.49 -4.60
N LYS A 17 -15.71 -15.59 -4.61
CA LYS A 17 -15.02 -16.82 -4.28
C LYS A 17 -15.14 -17.06 -2.78
N SER A 18 -15.52 -18.27 -2.36
CA SER A 18 -15.76 -18.60 -0.95
C SER A 18 -14.55 -18.24 -0.07
N ASN A 19 -14.80 -17.93 1.21
CA ASN A 19 -13.76 -17.69 2.23
C ASN A 19 -12.81 -18.89 2.46
N GLU A 20 -12.92 -19.96 1.68
CA GLU A 20 -12.11 -21.18 1.75
C GLU A 20 -10.90 -21.17 0.78
N GLU A 21 -10.74 -20.13 -0.05
CA GLU A 21 -9.56 -20.01 -0.93
C GLU A 21 -8.29 -19.87 -0.07
N LYS A 22 -7.52 -20.97 0.03
CA LYS A 22 -6.29 -21.04 0.82
C LYS A 22 -5.12 -20.49 0.03
N VAL A 23 -4.46 -19.47 0.55
CA VAL A 23 -3.17 -19.01 0.05
C VAL A 23 -2.06 -19.79 0.73
N SER A 24 -1.27 -20.55 -0.02
CA SER A 24 -0.18 -21.38 0.51
C SER A 24 1.17 -20.68 0.34
N VAL A 25 1.44 -19.68 1.17
CA VAL A 25 2.73 -18.96 1.22
C VAL A 25 3.50 -19.30 2.48
N SER A 26 4.82 -19.19 2.47
CA SER A 26 5.61 -19.44 3.67
C SER A 26 5.45 -18.31 4.68
N VAL A 27 5.54 -18.66 5.97
CA VAL A 27 5.52 -17.68 7.06
C VAL A 27 6.70 -16.71 6.94
N LYS A 28 7.84 -17.17 6.42
CA LYS A 28 9.05 -16.35 6.24
C LYS A 28 8.80 -15.23 5.22
N GLU A 29 8.24 -15.55 4.06
CA GLU A 29 7.88 -14.55 3.03
C GLU A 29 6.88 -13.52 3.57
N LEU A 30 5.86 -13.97 4.33
CA LEU A 30 4.92 -13.06 4.99
C LEU A 30 5.60 -12.12 5.99
N GLN A 31 6.56 -12.64 6.77
CA GLN A 31 7.33 -11.83 7.71
C GLN A 31 8.19 -10.79 6.98
N GLU A 32 8.86 -11.18 5.90
CA GLU A 32 9.66 -10.27 5.09
C GLU A 32 8.80 -9.15 4.47
N ALA A 33 7.64 -9.51 3.91
CA ALA A 33 6.69 -8.54 3.36
C ALA A 33 6.16 -7.58 4.44
N PHE A 34 5.69 -8.10 5.58
CA PHE A 34 4.96 -7.29 6.56
C PHE A 34 5.87 -6.54 7.55
N ASN A 35 7.14 -6.92 7.65
CA ASN A 35 8.10 -6.31 8.56
C ASN A 35 9.12 -5.37 7.87
N ILE A 36 8.84 -4.93 6.65
CA ILE A 36 9.67 -3.94 5.95
C ILE A 36 9.89 -2.69 6.83
N SER A 37 11.11 -2.17 6.86
CA SER A 37 11.47 -1.04 7.73
C SER A 37 10.90 0.28 7.20
N ILE A 38 10.49 1.14 8.14
CA ILE A 38 9.90 2.46 7.84
C ILE A 38 10.83 3.54 8.41
N GLU A 39 11.30 4.43 7.55
CA GLU A 39 12.17 5.54 7.91
C GLU A 39 11.46 6.89 7.75
N LYS A 40 11.71 7.82 8.68
CA LYS A 40 11.32 9.23 8.55
C LYS A 40 12.47 10.00 7.89
N LEU A 41 12.27 10.44 6.65
CA LEU A 41 13.26 11.19 5.88
C LEU A 41 12.71 12.56 5.50
N TYR A 42 13.22 13.64 6.12
CA TYR A 42 12.82 15.03 5.84
C TYR A 42 11.30 15.29 5.80
N GLY A 43 10.56 14.60 6.68
CA GLY A 43 9.09 14.69 6.77
C GLY A 43 8.32 13.74 5.86
N CYS A 44 9.02 12.92 5.08
CA CYS A 44 8.47 11.77 4.36
C CYS A 44 8.59 10.49 5.18
N LEU A 45 7.71 9.53 4.93
CA LEU A 45 7.78 8.15 5.37
C LEU A 45 8.20 7.31 4.18
N ILE A 46 9.31 6.61 4.31
CA ILE A 46 9.85 5.76 3.25
C ILE A 46 10.02 4.33 3.73
N LEU A 47 9.66 3.39 2.87
CA LEU A 47 9.98 1.97 3.03
C LEU A 47 11.43 1.75 2.60
N SER A 48 12.26 1.28 3.52
CA SER A 48 13.66 1.01 3.20
C SER A 48 14.26 -0.05 4.10
N ASP A 49 14.96 -1.02 3.50
CA ASP A 49 15.69 -2.06 4.24
C ASP A 49 17.00 -1.53 4.83
N LYS A 50 17.46 -0.36 4.39
CA LYS A 50 18.69 0.29 4.84
C LYS A 50 18.43 1.76 5.14
N LYS A 51 19.15 2.32 6.10
CA LYS A 51 19.05 3.75 6.38
C LYS A 51 19.44 4.57 5.15
N THR A 52 18.60 5.49 4.75
CA THR A 52 18.82 6.36 3.60
C THR A 52 19.83 7.44 3.97
N ALA A 53 20.96 7.45 3.29
CA ALA A 53 22.04 8.42 3.50
C ALA A 53 22.10 9.41 2.33
N ILE A 54 21.13 10.34 2.28
CA ILE A 54 21.13 11.45 1.32
C ILE A 54 21.13 12.80 2.06
N SER A 55 21.76 13.80 1.46
CA SER A 55 21.72 15.18 1.98
C SER A 55 20.35 15.81 1.76
N LYS A 56 20.09 16.93 2.43
CA LYS A 56 18.84 17.68 2.25
C LYS A 56 18.72 18.23 0.83
N GLU A 57 19.82 18.64 0.23
CA GLU A 57 19.88 19.10 -1.16
C GLU A 57 19.53 17.98 -2.12
N GLN A 58 20.11 16.79 -1.93
CA GLN A 58 19.80 15.60 -2.74
C GLN A 58 18.33 15.20 -2.60
N PHE A 59 17.80 15.23 -1.37
CA PHE A 59 16.38 14.99 -1.12
C PHE A 59 15.48 16.01 -1.84
N ASN A 60 15.78 17.31 -1.72
CA ASN A 60 14.99 18.35 -2.38
C ASN A 60 15.00 18.20 -3.91
N GLN A 61 16.15 17.85 -4.50
CA GLN A 61 16.25 17.58 -5.94
C GLN A 61 15.42 16.36 -6.34
N ALA A 62 15.43 15.29 -5.54
CA ALA A 62 14.58 14.14 -5.78
C ALA A 62 13.09 14.53 -5.74
N VAL A 63 12.66 15.22 -4.69
CA VAL A 63 11.27 15.69 -4.53
C VAL A 63 10.83 16.55 -5.72
N LEU A 64 11.67 17.47 -6.20
CA LEU A 64 11.36 18.30 -7.37
C LEU A 64 11.16 17.45 -8.64
N SER A 65 11.96 16.42 -8.85
CA SER A 65 11.82 15.50 -9.99
C SER A 65 10.53 14.69 -9.96
N TYR A 66 9.95 14.46 -8.78
CA TYR A 66 8.64 13.82 -8.60
C TYR A 66 7.50 14.84 -8.42
N GLY A 67 7.76 16.13 -8.63
CA GLY A 67 6.80 17.22 -8.45
C GLY A 67 6.69 17.71 -7.00
N ASP A 68 6.40 16.81 -6.07
CA ASP A 68 6.27 17.11 -4.64
C ASP A 68 6.59 15.90 -3.75
N LYS A 69 6.36 16.04 -2.44
CA LYS A 69 6.60 14.96 -1.48
C LYS A 69 5.62 13.80 -1.64
N THR A 70 4.42 14.07 -2.12
CA THR A 70 3.42 13.05 -2.42
C THR A 70 3.89 12.17 -3.59
N GLY A 71 4.33 12.78 -4.69
CA GLY A 71 4.95 12.09 -5.81
C GLY A 71 6.17 11.27 -5.38
N TYR A 72 7.07 11.90 -4.62
CA TYR A 72 8.27 11.22 -4.12
C TYR A 72 7.93 10.00 -3.25
N GLU A 73 7.04 10.14 -2.27
CA GLU A 73 6.66 9.01 -1.41
C GLU A 73 5.96 7.90 -2.18
N ALA A 74 4.99 8.22 -3.03
CA ALA A 74 4.26 7.22 -3.80
C ALA A 74 5.22 6.42 -4.70
N SER A 75 6.20 7.07 -5.33
CA SER A 75 7.19 6.39 -6.16
C SER A 75 8.19 5.55 -5.36
N ILE A 76 8.73 6.06 -4.24
CA ILE A 76 9.74 5.33 -3.45
C ILE A 76 9.13 4.18 -2.64
N ASN A 77 7.87 4.33 -2.23
CA ASN A 77 7.14 3.30 -1.47
C ASN A 77 6.46 2.26 -2.36
N GLU A 78 6.74 2.26 -3.66
CA GLU A 78 6.20 1.28 -4.59
C GLU A 78 6.66 -0.14 -4.24
N ARG A 79 5.72 -1.06 -4.08
CA ARG A 79 5.99 -2.47 -3.86
C ARG A 79 5.07 -3.32 -4.71
N ARG A 80 5.66 -4.21 -5.51
CA ARG A 80 4.90 -5.25 -6.22
C ARG A 80 4.72 -6.41 -5.25
N ILE A 81 3.47 -6.83 -5.04
CA ILE A 81 3.18 -7.86 -4.03
C ILE A 81 3.88 -9.18 -4.37
N ILE A 82 4.01 -9.49 -5.65
CA ILE A 82 4.68 -10.71 -6.12
C ILE A 82 6.17 -10.77 -5.78
N ASP A 83 6.85 -9.62 -5.58
CA ASP A 83 8.30 -9.60 -5.31
C ASP A 83 8.68 -10.18 -3.94
N PHE A 84 7.69 -10.40 -3.05
CA PHE A 84 7.89 -10.99 -1.74
C PHE A 84 7.71 -12.52 -1.71
N PHE A 85 7.26 -13.13 -2.81
CA PHE A 85 6.86 -14.55 -2.81
C PHE A 85 7.52 -15.30 -3.96
N ASP A 86 8.05 -16.48 -3.66
CA ASP A 86 8.72 -17.35 -4.64
C ASP A 86 7.71 -18.09 -5.54
N ILE A 87 6.45 -18.15 -5.12
CA ILE A 87 5.38 -18.80 -5.88
C ILE A 87 4.55 -17.78 -6.68
N PRO A 88 4.07 -18.17 -7.88
CA PRO A 88 3.15 -17.32 -8.63
C PRO A 88 1.84 -17.16 -7.86
N LEU A 89 1.41 -15.91 -7.71
CA LEU A 89 0.15 -15.54 -7.07
C LEU A 89 -0.87 -15.12 -8.12
N THR A 90 -2.09 -15.65 -8.04
CA THR A 90 -3.20 -15.16 -8.86
C THR A 90 -3.58 -13.73 -8.46
N VAL A 91 -4.26 -13.01 -9.36
CA VAL A 91 -4.80 -11.66 -9.09
C VAL A 91 -5.62 -11.61 -7.78
N SER A 92 -6.40 -12.66 -7.49
CA SER A 92 -7.21 -12.76 -6.26
C SER A 92 -6.33 -12.83 -5.01
N GLU A 93 -5.30 -13.69 -5.04
CA GLU A 93 -4.37 -13.89 -3.93
C GLU A 93 -3.53 -12.64 -3.69
N GLN A 94 -2.99 -12.04 -4.76
CA GLN A 94 -2.27 -10.78 -4.69
C GLN A 94 -3.14 -9.68 -4.06
N TYR A 95 -4.40 -9.54 -4.46
CA TYR A 95 -5.30 -8.55 -3.86
C TYR A 95 -5.54 -8.80 -2.36
N LYS A 96 -5.79 -10.06 -1.97
CA LYS A 96 -5.99 -10.43 -0.55
C LYS A 96 -4.74 -10.15 0.29
N ILE A 97 -3.57 -10.58 -0.20
CA ILE A 97 -2.28 -10.33 0.47
C ILE A 97 -1.98 -8.84 0.51
N GLY A 98 -2.19 -8.10 -0.58
CA GLY A 98 -1.98 -6.65 -0.64
C GLY A 98 -2.86 -5.89 0.34
N ARG A 99 -4.11 -6.33 0.55
CA ARG A 99 -5.00 -5.77 1.59
C ARG A 99 -4.46 -6.02 3.01
N LEU A 100 -3.98 -7.24 3.30
CA LEU A 100 -3.36 -7.56 4.59
C LEU A 100 -2.06 -6.78 4.80
N TYR A 101 -1.21 -6.69 3.76
CA TYR A 101 0.01 -5.90 3.74
C TYR A 101 -0.26 -4.44 4.14
N VAL A 102 -1.23 -3.80 3.49
CA VAL A 102 -1.61 -2.41 3.79
C VAL A 102 -2.16 -2.26 5.20
N GLN A 103 -2.97 -3.20 5.69
CA GLN A 103 -3.47 -3.18 7.06
C GLN A 103 -2.34 -3.26 8.09
N CYS A 104 -1.43 -4.22 7.94
CA CYS A 104 -0.27 -4.37 8.81
C CYS A 104 0.64 -3.14 8.77
N LEU A 105 0.89 -2.60 7.58
CA LEU A 105 1.70 -1.41 7.39
C LEU A 105 1.06 -0.18 8.04
N ASN A 106 -0.25 0.03 7.85
CA ASN A 106 -0.99 1.13 8.46
C ASN A 106 -0.91 1.09 9.99
N ASN A 107 -1.12 -0.08 10.59
CA ASN A 107 -1.03 -0.26 12.04
C ASN A 107 0.37 0.08 12.57
N ARG A 108 1.44 -0.27 11.83
CA ARG A 108 2.81 0.06 12.21
C ARG A 108 3.07 1.56 12.10
N ILE A 109 2.61 2.21 11.02
CA ILE A 109 2.79 3.65 10.83
C ILE A 109 1.97 4.47 11.83
N SER A 110 0.76 4.03 12.20
CA SER A 110 -0.08 4.74 13.17
C SER A 110 0.55 4.81 14.57
N LEU A 111 1.44 3.88 14.91
CA LEU A 111 2.24 3.95 16.14
C LEU A 111 3.37 4.99 16.06
N MET A 112 3.73 5.44 14.87
CA MET A 112 4.84 6.37 14.61
C MET A 112 4.38 7.80 14.31
N THR A 113 3.16 7.98 13.80
CA THR A 113 2.59 9.28 13.43
C THR A 113 1.07 9.25 13.34
N ASN A 114 0.45 10.41 13.49
CA ASN A 114 -1.00 10.63 13.29
C ASN A 114 -1.34 11.09 11.87
N ASN A 115 -0.36 11.07 10.95
CA ASN A 115 -0.58 11.52 9.58
C ASN A 115 -1.49 10.55 8.86
N LYS A 116 -2.50 11.10 8.16
CA LYS A 116 -3.34 10.30 7.27
C LYS A 116 -2.52 9.80 6.09
N LEU A 117 -2.76 8.57 5.70
CA LEU A 117 -2.09 7.95 4.56
C LEU A 117 -3.10 7.66 3.45
N VAL A 118 -2.59 7.67 2.23
CA VAL A 118 -3.29 7.21 1.05
C VAL A 118 -2.57 5.99 0.52
N TYR A 119 -3.27 4.88 0.40
CA TYR A 119 -2.80 3.65 -0.21
C TYR A 119 -3.38 3.51 -1.61
N LEU A 120 -2.52 3.15 -2.55
CA LEU A 120 -2.79 3.06 -3.97
C LEU A 120 -2.61 1.61 -4.37
N PHE A 121 -3.62 1.04 -5.01
CA PHE A 121 -3.62 -0.30 -5.56
C PHE A 121 -3.77 -0.19 -7.06
N ASP A 122 -2.83 -0.72 -7.81
CA ASP A 122 -2.92 -0.79 -9.27
C ASP A 122 -2.44 -2.13 -9.78
N PHE A 123 -3.17 -2.67 -10.75
CA PHE A 123 -2.74 -3.86 -11.48
C PHE A 123 -2.20 -3.45 -12.84
N ASN A 124 -1.01 -3.93 -13.17
CA ASN A 124 -0.47 -3.88 -14.52
C ASN A 124 -0.01 -5.28 -14.90
N ASP A 125 -0.46 -5.79 -16.05
CA ASP A 125 -0.18 -7.17 -16.50
C ASP A 125 -0.41 -8.22 -15.40
N ASP A 126 -1.56 -8.16 -14.73
CA ASP A 126 -1.96 -9.03 -13.61
C ASP A 126 -1.08 -8.96 -12.34
N ILE A 127 -0.14 -8.01 -12.27
CA ILE A 127 0.72 -7.79 -11.10
C ILE A 127 0.16 -6.64 -10.27
N LEU A 128 -0.14 -6.91 -8.99
CA LEU A 128 -0.53 -5.88 -8.04
C LEU A 128 0.69 -5.10 -7.56
N THR A 129 0.63 -3.80 -7.80
CA THR A 129 1.51 -2.82 -7.18
C THR A 129 0.75 -2.07 -6.09
N VAL A 130 1.39 -1.91 -4.94
CA VAL A 130 0.92 -1.07 -3.83
C VAL A 130 1.88 0.09 -3.66
N ARG A 131 1.35 1.31 -3.61
CA ARG A 131 2.09 2.52 -3.25
C ARG A 131 1.41 3.19 -2.07
N PHE A 132 2.14 4.02 -1.32
CA PHE A 132 1.49 4.91 -0.36
C PHE A 132 2.25 6.22 -0.19
N HIS A 133 1.51 7.24 0.22
CA HIS A 133 2.05 8.54 0.60
C HIS A 133 1.27 9.12 1.76
N GLN A 134 1.84 10.12 2.42
CA GLN A 134 1.13 10.91 3.41
C GLN A 134 0.19 11.90 2.71
N LEU A 135 -1.02 12.06 3.24
CA LEU A 135 -1.93 13.11 2.80
C LEU A 135 -1.48 14.46 3.38
N ARG A 136 -1.14 15.42 2.52
CA ARG A 136 -0.66 16.74 2.93
C ARG A 136 -1.58 17.84 2.44
N LYS A 137 -1.74 18.88 3.26
CA LYS A 137 -2.52 20.06 2.89
C LYS A 137 -1.83 20.81 1.74
N GLY A 138 -2.52 20.97 0.61
CA GLY A 138 -2.00 21.69 -0.56
C GLY A 138 -1.20 20.82 -1.53
N GLU A 139 -1.01 19.54 -1.25
CA GLU A 139 -0.54 18.54 -2.22
C GLU A 139 -1.76 17.73 -2.73
N GLY A 140 -1.69 17.27 -3.97
CA GLY A 140 -2.73 16.41 -4.55
C GLY A 140 -2.64 14.96 -4.06
N VAL A 141 -3.49 14.09 -4.62
CA VAL A 141 -3.30 12.64 -4.54
C VAL A 141 -2.52 12.19 -5.79
N PHE A 142 -1.68 11.17 -5.66
CA PHE A 142 -0.80 10.72 -6.76
C PHE A 142 -1.52 10.42 -8.09
N PHE A 143 -2.71 9.81 -8.07
CA PHE A 143 -3.50 9.51 -9.28
C PHE A 143 -4.41 10.66 -9.75
N GLY A 144 -4.32 11.84 -9.14
CA GLY A 144 -5.28 12.93 -9.36
C GLY A 144 -6.67 12.59 -8.83
N ASP A 145 -7.66 13.38 -9.23
CA ASP A 145 -9.02 13.32 -8.65
C ASP A 145 -9.95 12.30 -9.34
N ASP A 146 -9.67 11.90 -10.59
CA ASP A 146 -10.53 10.98 -11.35
C ASP A 146 -9.82 9.66 -11.69
N LEU A 147 -10.22 8.59 -11.02
CA LEU A 147 -9.72 7.23 -11.28
C LEU A 147 -10.29 6.60 -12.55
N HIS A 148 -11.38 7.13 -13.11
CA HIS A 148 -12.05 6.54 -14.27
C HIS A 148 -11.30 6.77 -15.59
N GLN A 149 -10.31 7.67 -15.60
CA GLN A 149 -9.43 7.87 -16.76
C GLN A 149 -8.46 6.72 -17.00
N PHE A 150 -8.19 5.88 -15.98
CA PHE A 150 -7.25 4.77 -16.08
C PHE A 150 -7.92 3.53 -16.67
N ILE A 151 -7.25 2.89 -17.63
CA ILE A 151 -7.67 1.64 -18.26
C ILE A 151 -7.37 0.46 -17.33
N GLU A 152 -6.24 0.55 -16.64
CA GLU A 152 -5.74 -0.41 -15.68
C GLU A 152 -6.64 -0.48 -14.45
N PRO A 153 -6.76 -1.62 -13.76
CA PRO A 153 -7.48 -1.69 -12.49
C PRO A 153 -6.77 -0.84 -11.43
N VAL A 154 -7.40 0.25 -10.99
CA VAL A 154 -6.86 1.14 -9.94
C VAL A 154 -7.85 1.35 -8.78
N GLY A 155 -7.29 1.51 -7.58
CA GLY A 155 -8.03 1.76 -6.34
C GLY A 155 -7.24 2.61 -5.35
N VAL A 156 -7.96 3.46 -4.62
CA VAL A 156 -7.43 4.35 -3.58
C VAL A 156 -8.12 4.03 -2.26
N LEU A 157 -7.31 3.74 -1.24
CA LEU A 157 -7.77 3.40 0.11
C LEU A 157 -7.17 4.39 1.10
N MET A 158 -8.02 5.11 1.81
CA MET A 158 -7.59 6.04 2.85
C MET A 158 -7.34 5.28 4.16
N SER A 159 -6.35 5.72 4.94
CA SER A 159 -5.99 5.07 6.21
C SER A 159 -7.12 5.02 7.23
N ASP A 160 -8.07 5.97 7.20
CA ASP A 160 -9.24 6.02 8.09
C ASP A 160 -10.34 5.04 7.68
N GLU A 161 -10.32 4.53 6.45
CA GLU A 161 -11.19 3.43 6.00
C GLU A 161 -10.65 2.05 6.40
N LEU A 162 -9.40 1.97 6.86
CA LEU A 162 -8.84 0.75 7.43
C LEU A 162 -9.32 0.64 8.87
N SER A 163 -10.35 -0.19 9.09
CA SER A 163 -10.78 -0.52 10.45
C SER A 163 -9.57 -1.07 11.22
N PRO A 164 -9.28 -0.56 12.43
CA PRO A 164 -8.37 -1.26 13.29
C PRO A 164 -9.05 -2.59 13.62
N ASN A 165 -8.51 -3.70 13.11
CA ASN A 165 -8.78 -5.00 13.69
C ASN A 165 -8.10 -5.00 15.06
N ILE A 166 -8.68 -4.26 16.01
CA ILE A 166 -8.55 -4.62 17.41
C ILE A 166 -9.19 -5.98 17.43
N ILE A 167 -8.36 -7.01 17.61
CA ILE A 167 -8.84 -8.28 18.13
C ILE A 167 -9.49 -7.87 19.45
N GLU A 168 -10.79 -7.60 19.43
CA GLU A 168 -11.59 -7.55 20.65
C GLU A 168 -11.48 -8.97 21.19
N ASN A 169 -10.50 -9.18 22.08
CA ASN A 169 -10.59 -10.22 23.07
C ASN A 169 -11.85 -9.89 23.87
N LYS A 170 -13.00 -10.38 23.39
CA LYS A 170 -14.13 -10.58 24.26
C LYS A 170 -13.64 -11.58 25.29
N GLU A 171 -13.25 -11.07 26.45
CA GLU A 171 -13.14 -11.88 27.64
C GLU A 171 -14.46 -12.66 27.74
N VAL A 172 -14.32 -13.97 27.67
CA VAL A 172 -15.42 -14.89 27.93
C VAL A 172 -15.57 -14.89 29.45
N ASP A 173 -16.47 -14.05 29.95
CA ASP A 173 -17.07 -14.20 31.27
C ASP A 173 -18.20 -15.25 31.22
#